data_AF-A0A430V3W6-F1
#
_entry.id   AF-A0A430V3W6-F1
#
_cell.length_a   1.000
_cell.length_b   1.000
_cell.length_c   1.000
_cell.angle_alpha   90.00
_cell.angle_beta   90.00
_cell.angle_gamma   90.00
#
_symmetry.space_group_name_H-M   'P 1'
#
loop_
_entity.id
_entity.type
_entity.pdbx_description
1 polymer ?
#
loop_
_entity_poly.entity_id
_entity_poly.type
_entity_poly.pdbx_seq_one_letter_code
_entity_poly.pdbx_strand_id
1 'polypeptide(L)'
;MWAVLWGAGLAQAQVRVVAAADLQYALTEIARAFEAKNPGIKVSLSFGSSGKFYTQLVQGLEADLYFSAERLYPELLEKKGLAEAGTRRPYAIGRMVIWLDRKLGLEPSPEALKDPRITRLAIANPVHAPYGRAAVTL
;
A
#
# COMPACT_ATOMS: atom_id res chain seq x y z
N MET A 1 23.27 -48.52 9.04
CA MET A 1 22.76 -47.79 10.22
C MET A 1 22.38 -46.39 9.75
N TRP A 2 21.10 -46.03 9.79
CA TRP A 2 20.60 -44.73 9.33
C TRP A 2 19.83 -44.08 10.47
N ALA A 3 20.02 -42.78 10.66
CA ALA A 3 19.25 -41.95 11.59
C ALA A 3 18.46 -40.92 10.78
N VAL A 4 17.16 -40.84 11.03
CA VAL A 4 16.33 -39.72 10.55
C VAL A 4 16.42 -38.63 11.60
N LEU A 5 17.03 -37.50 11.26
CA LEU A 5 16.91 -36.28 12.04
C LEU A 5 15.56 -35.66 11.69
N TRP A 6 14.56 -35.84 12.55
CA TRP A 6 13.43 -34.90 12.59
C TRP A 6 13.94 -33.58 13.13
N GLY A 7 14.60 -32.80 12.26
CA GLY A 7 14.57 -31.36 12.42
C GLY A 7 13.13 -30.95 12.20
N ALA A 8 12.39 -30.70 13.28
CA ALA A 8 11.25 -29.82 13.20
C ALA A 8 11.79 -28.49 12.68
N GLY A 9 11.74 -28.30 11.36
CA GLY A 9 11.89 -26.98 10.79
C GLY A 9 10.81 -26.16 11.45
N LEU A 10 11.18 -25.23 12.33
CA LEU A 10 10.27 -24.21 12.81
C LEU A 10 9.70 -23.57 11.55
N ALA A 11 8.43 -23.88 11.24
CA ALA A 11 7.77 -23.29 10.09
C ALA A 11 7.87 -21.79 10.28
N GLN A 12 8.67 -21.15 9.43
CA GLN A 12 8.94 -19.73 9.52
C GLN A 12 7.60 -19.00 9.40
N ALA A 13 7.16 -18.35 10.47
CA ALA A 13 5.86 -17.70 10.50
C ALA A 13 5.85 -16.58 9.44
N GLN A 14 4.89 -16.63 8.51
CA GLN A 14 4.79 -15.65 7.44
C GLN A 14 3.61 -14.71 7.71
N VAL A 15 3.86 -13.41 7.64
CA VAL A 15 2.85 -12.35 7.69
C VAL A 15 2.70 -11.77 6.29
N ARG A 16 1.52 -11.94 5.69
CA ARG A 16 1.16 -11.45 4.36
C ARG A 16 0.52 -10.08 4.48
N VAL A 17 1.15 -9.09 3.87
CA VAL A 17 0.73 -7.70 3.92
C VAL A 17 0.44 -7.23 2.51
N VAL A 18 -0.80 -6.80 2.28
CA VAL A 18 -1.20 -6.14 1.04
C VAL A 18 -1.38 -4.65 1.31
N ALA A 19 -0.71 -3.80 0.54
CA ALA A 19 -0.61 -2.38 0.86
C ALA A 19 -0.74 -1.48 -0.35
N ALA A 20 -1.29 -0.29 -0.13
CA ALA A 20 -1.28 0.79 -1.10
C ALA A 20 0.17 1.09 -1.56
N ALA A 21 0.36 1.31 -2.86
CA ALA A 21 1.69 1.44 -3.47
C ALA A 21 2.50 2.65 -2.96
N ASP A 22 1.84 3.69 -2.46
CA ASP A 22 2.48 4.85 -1.82
C ASP A 22 3.26 4.48 -0.55
N LEU A 23 2.95 3.34 0.06
CA LEU A 23 3.65 2.82 1.24
C LEU A 23 4.86 1.95 0.92
N GLN A 24 5.21 1.75 -0.36
CA GLN A 24 6.28 0.81 -0.76
C GLN A 24 7.58 1.06 0.01
N TYR A 25 8.03 2.32 0.08
CA TYR A 25 9.27 2.66 0.78
C TYR A 25 9.16 2.47 2.29
N ALA A 26 8.12 3.05 2.90
CA ALA A 26 7.92 3.01 4.36
C ALA A 26 7.72 1.58 4.88
N LEU A 27 6.84 0.78 4.26
CA LEU A 27 6.58 -0.59 4.71
C LEU A 27 7.75 -1.53 4.44
N THR A 28 8.55 -1.30 3.40
CA THR A 28 9.77 -2.09 3.19
C THR A 28 10.77 -1.86 4.32
N GLU A 29 10.94 -0.61 4.76
CA GLU A 29 11.80 -0.28 5.89
C GLU A 29 11.26 -0.85 7.21
N ILE A 30 9.97 -0.67 7.48
CA ILE A 30 9.30 -1.20 8.66
C ILE A 30 9.40 -2.73 8.72
N ALA A 31 9.17 -3.42 7.59
CA ALA A 31 9.26 -4.88 7.52
C ALA A 31 10.68 -5.36 7.85
N ARG A 32 11.72 -4.73 7.29
CA ARG A 32 13.11 -5.06 7.61
C ARG A 32 13.42 -4.88 9.09
N ALA A 33 12.99 -3.75 9.67
CA ALA A 33 13.19 -3.48 11.10
C ALA A 33 12.41 -4.47 11.98
N PHE A 34 11.20 -4.87 11.57
CA PHE A 34 10.39 -5.86 12.26
C PHE A 34 11.04 -7.25 12.22
N GLU A 35 11.47 -7.72 11.04
CA GLU A 35 12.13 -9.02 10.88
C GLU A 35 13.45 -9.10 11.67
N ALA A 36 14.22 -8.02 11.70
CA ALA A 36 15.46 -7.97 12.48
C ALA A 36 15.22 -8.14 14.00
N LYS A 37 14.08 -7.65 14.49
CA LYS A 37 13.66 -7.77 15.90
C LYS A 37 12.93 -9.08 16.22
N ASN A 38 12.41 -9.76 15.21
CA ASN A 38 11.61 -10.97 15.36
C ASN A 38 12.17 -12.11 14.49
N PRO A 39 13.31 -12.72 14.89
CA PRO A 39 13.89 -13.84 14.16
C PRO A 39 12.86 -14.97 14.00
N GLY A 40 12.79 -15.55 12.80
CA GLY A 40 11.85 -16.63 12.47
C GLY A 40 10.49 -16.16 11.95
N ILE A 41 10.22 -14.85 11.91
CA ILE A 41 9.05 -14.27 11.23
C ILE A 41 9.49 -13.62 9.92
N LYS A 42 8.74 -13.85 8.84
CA LYS A 42 8.91 -13.15 7.55
C LYS A 42 7.70 -12.35 7.16
N VAL A 43 7.93 -11.19 6.57
CA VAL A 43 6.89 -10.31 6.06
C VAL A 43 6.88 -10.38 4.55
N SER A 44 5.79 -10.88 3.97
CA SER A 44 5.54 -10.84 2.53
C SER A 44 4.77 -9.58 2.19
N LEU A 45 5.42 -8.64 1.51
CA LEU A 45 4.83 -7.38 1.10
C LEU A 45 4.34 -7.47 -0.35
N SER A 46 3.09 -7.08 -0.60
CA SER A 46 2.53 -6.90 -1.93
C SER A 46 1.97 -5.49 -2.06
N PHE A 47 2.38 -4.78 -3.13
CA PHE A 47 2.01 -3.38 -3.37
C PHE A 47 1.10 -3.23 -4.59
N GLY A 48 0.14 -2.31 -4.50
CA GLY A 48 -0.90 -2.12 -5.51
C GLY A 48 -1.84 -0.96 -5.16
N SER A 49 -2.85 -0.70 -5.99
CA SER A 49 -3.86 0.30 -5.62
C SER A 49 -4.78 -0.25 -4.54
N SER A 50 -5.21 0.61 -3.61
CA SER A 50 -6.10 0.21 -2.51
C SER A 50 -7.39 -0.43 -3.02
N GLY A 51 -8.00 0.12 -4.07
CA GLY A 51 -9.23 -0.43 -4.65
C GLY A 51 -9.01 -1.79 -5.31
N LYS A 52 -7.85 -2.03 -5.95
CA LYS A 52 -7.52 -3.34 -6.51
C LYS A 52 -7.39 -4.39 -5.42
N PHE A 53 -6.65 -4.09 -4.35
CA PHE A 53 -6.53 -5.04 -3.24
C PHE A 53 -7.85 -5.26 -2.52
N TYR A 54 -8.69 -4.23 -2.35
CA TYR A 54 -10.05 -4.42 -1.85
C TYR A 54 -10.84 -5.43 -2.68
N THR A 55 -10.85 -5.27 -4.02
CA THR A 55 -11.52 -6.22 -4.91
C THR A 55 -10.95 -7.63 -4.75
N GLN A 56 -9.63 -7.78 -4.69
CA GLN A 56 -8.99 -9.08 -4.52
C GLN A 56 -9.29 -9.72 -3.15
N LEU A 57 -9.31 -8.95 -2.07
CA LEU A 57 -9.67 -9.42 -0.73
C LEU A 57 -11.14 -9.90 -0.69
N VAL A 58 -12.05 -9.17 -1.33
CA VAL A 58 -13.45 -9.60 -1.51
C VAL A 58 -13.54 -10.89 -2.34
N GLN A 59 -12.60 -11.13 -3.24
CA GLN A 59 -12.50 -12.34 -4.06
C GLN A 59 -11.75 -13.50 -3.39
N GLY A 60 -11.34 -13.36 -2.12
CA GLY A 60 -10.67 -14.43 -1.37
C GLY A 60 -9.15 -14.42 -1.45
N LEU A 61 -8.52 -13.29 -1.82
CA LEU A 61 -7.09 -13.12 -1.60
C LEU A 61 -6.78 -13.26 -0.11
N GLU A 62 -5.89 -14.18 0.23
CA GLU A 62 -5.45 -14.35 1.61
C GLU A 62 -4.38 -13.31 1.97
N ALA A 63 -4.66 -12.51 3.00
CA ALA A 63 -3.72 -11.57 3.59
C ALA A 63 -4.02 -11.42 5.09
N ASP A 64 -2.98 -11.14 5.86
CA ASP A 64 -3.09 -10.97 7.31
C ASP A 64 -3.23 -9.49 7.68
N LEU A 65 -2.65 -8.58 6.88
CA LEU A 65 -2.78 -7.13 7.04
C LEU A 65 -3.09 -6.43 5.71
N TYR A 66 -4.00 -5.44 5.77
CA TYR A 66 -4.33 -4.57 4.65
C TYR A 66 -4.10 -3.09 5.00
N PHE A 67 -3.19 -2.44 4.27
CA PHE A 67 -2.91 -1.01 4.41
C PHE A 67 -3.51 -0.24 3.23
N SER A 68 -4.54 0.55 3.50
CA SER A 68 -5.30 1.28 2.48
C SER A 68 -5.05 2.78 2.54
N ALA A 69 -4.82 3.42 1.39
CA ALA A 69 -4.74 4.87 1.27
C ALA A 69 -6.11 5.57 1.40
N GLU A 70 -7.19 4.82 1.59
CA GLU A 70 -8.54 5.36 1.78
C GLU A 70 -9.31 4.57 2.84
N ARG A 71 -9.93 5.29 3.77
CA ARG A 71 -10.69 4.71 4.90
C ARG A 71 -11.85 3.81 4.47
N LEU A 72 -12.47 4.13 3.34
CA LEU A 72 -13.66 3.43 2.86
C LEU A 72 -13.42 1.92 2.67
N TYR A 73 -12.27 1.51 2.13
CA TYR A 73 -12.05 0.10 1.80
C TYR A 73 -11.95 -0.81 3.04
N PRO A 74 -11.13 -0.51 4.08
CA PRO A 74 -11.16 -1.26 5.33
C PRO A 74 -12.53 -1.25 6.02
N GLU A 75 -13.28 -0.14 5.93
CA GLU A 75 -14.64 -0.07 6.48
C GLU A 75 -15.60 -1.05 5.79
N LEU A 76 -15.54 -1.13 4.46
CA LEU A 76 -16.34 -2.07 3.68
C LEU A 76 -15.96 -3.53 3.94
N LEU A 77 -14.67 -3.84 4.13
CA LEU A 77 -14.22 -5.19 4.49
C LEU A 77 -14.76 -5.63 5.86
N GLU A 78 -14.68 -4.76 6.87
CA GLU A 78 -15.22 -5.06 8.21
C GLU A 78 -16.74 -5.25 8.16
N LYS A 79 -17.47 -4.39 7.44
CA LYS A 79 -18.92 -4.54 7.23
C LYS A 79 -19.31 -5.85 6.54
N LYS A 80 -18.41 -6.41 5.72
CA LYS A 80 -18.59 -7.70 5.04
C LYS A 80 -18.15 -8.90 5.90
N GLY A 81 -17.64 -8.67 7.10
CA GLY A 81 -17.06 -9.72 7.94
C GLY A 81 -15.73 -10.28 7.41
N LEU A 82 -15.07 -9.57 6.49
CA LEU A 82 -13.79 -9.95 5.89
C LEU A 82 -12.58 -9.30 6.61
N ALA A 83 -12.85 -8.49 7.63
CA ALA A 83 -11.83 -7.92 8.51
C ALA A 83 -12.33 -7.97 9.96
N GLU A 84 -11.40 -8.16 10.90
CA GLU A 84 -11.72 -8.24 12.32
C GLU A 84 -12.23 -6.89 12.85
N ALA A 85 -13.41 -6.91 13.48
CA ALA A 85 -14.08 -5.69 13.93
C ALA A 85 -13.26 -4.95 15.00
N GLY A 86 -13.17 -3.62 14.88
CA GLY A 86 -12.49 -2.79 15.87
C GLY A 86 -10.97 -2.77 15.76
N THR A 87 -10.39 -3.40 14.72
CA THR A 87 -8.93 -3.40 14.48
C THR A 87 -8.44 -2.28 13.56
N ARG A 88 -9.35 -1.60 12.84
CA ARG A 88 -8.99 -0.46 11.96
C ARG A 88 -8.29 0.65 12.75
N ARG A 89 -7.14 1.11 12.28
CA ARG A 89 -6.41 2.25 12.87
C ARG A 89 -5.93 3.20 11.78
N PRO A 90 -6.19 4.53 11.90
CA PRO A 90 -5.50 5.51 11.09
C PRO A 90 -4.00 5.46 11.41
N TYR A 91 -3.16 5.39 10.38
CA TYR A 91 -1.70 5.27 10.54
C TYR A 91 -0.92 6.40 9.84
N ALA A 92 -1.53 7.06 8.85
CA ALA A 92 -0.91 8.15 8.10
C ALA A 92 -1.97 9.10 7.51
N ILE A 93 -1.52 10.28 7.08
CA ILE A 93 -2.31 11.26 6.33
C ILE A 93 -1.53 11.59 5.05
N GLY A 94 -2.11 11.28 3.90
CA GLY A 94 -1.55 11.64 2.60
C GLY A 94 -1.73 13.13 2.30
N ARG A 95 -0.80 13.71 1.54
CA ARG A 95 -0.90 15.08 1.01
C ARG A 95 -0.67 15.06 -0.49
N MET A 96 -1.56 15.72 -1.24
CA MET A 96 -1.37 15.91 -2.67
C MET A 96 -0.28 16.95 -2.90
N VAL A 97 0.57 16.67 -3.89
CA VAL A 97 1.61 17.59 -4.35
C VAL A 97 1.64 17.58 -5.86
N ILE A 98 2.04 18.71 -6.44
CA ILE A 98 2.42 18.78 -7.83
C ILE A 98 3.94 18.60 -7.88
N TRP A 99 4.39 17.77 -8.81
CA TRP A 99 5.81 17.54 -9.05
C TRP A 99 6.13 17.90 -10.49
N LEU A 100 7.08 18.81 -10.67
CA LEU A 100 7.48 19.33 -11.97
C LEU A 100 8.96 18.99 -12.23
N ASP A 101 9.31 18.83 -13.51
CA ASP A 101 10.71 18.79 -13.92
C ASP A 101 11.35 20.16 -13.62
N ARG A 102 12.45 20.16 -12.85
CA ARG A 102 13.18 21.37 -12.48
C ARG A 102 13.63 22.19 -13.70
N LYS A 103 13.83 21.56 -14.86
CA LYS A 103 14.20 22.24 -16.11
C LYS A 103 13.16 23.24 -16.59
N LEU A 104 11.91 23.12 -16.14
CA LEU A 104 10.85 24.08 -16.48
C LEU A 104 11.04 25.43 -15.78
N GLY A 105 11.82 25.50 -14.69
CA GLY A 105 11.97 26.72 -13.89
C GLY A 105 10.62 27.25 -13.37
N LEU A 106 9.66 26.35 -13.14
CA LEU A 106 8.33 26.64 -12.64
C LEU A 106 8.21 26.19 -11.19
N GLU A 107 7.50 26.98 -10.39
CA GLU A 107 7.08 26.56 -9.06
C GLU A 107 5.92 25.57 -9.16
N PRO A 108 5.93 24.45 -8.42
CA PRO A 108 4.81 23.51 -8.44
C PRO A 108 3.53 24.12 -7.85
N SER A 109 2.59 24.48 -8.71
CA SER A 109 1.26 24.97 -8.34
C SER A 109 0.19 24.52 -9.35
N PRO A 110 -1.11 24.56 -8.98
CA PRO A 110 -2.19 24.29 -9.92
C PRO A 110 -2.14 25.21 -11.15
N GLU A 111 -1.70 26.45 -10.99
CA GLU A 111 -1.52 27.41 -12.09
C GLU A 111 -0.42 26.98 -13.06
N ALA A 112 0.68 26.42 -12.54
CA ALA A 112 1.79 25.95 -13.36
C ALA A 112 1.34 24.86 -14.35
N LEU A 113 0.30 24.07 -14.02
CA LEU A 113 -0.27 23.05 -14.91
C LEU A 113 -0.88 23.62 -16.20
N LYS A 114 -1.13 24.92 -16.27
CA LYS A 114 -1.65 25.62 -17.46
C LYS A 114 -0.53 26.13 -18.38
N ASP A 115 0.74 26.03 -17.95
CA ASP A 115 1.87 26.49 -18.75
C ASP A 115 2.02 25.63 -20.02
N PRO A 116 2.13 26.23 -21.22
CA PRO A 116 2.17 25.49 -22.49
C PRO A 116 3.41 24.59 -22.62
N ARG A 117 4.44 24.76 -21.79
CA ARG A 117 5.61 23.87 -21.75
C ARG A 117 5.26 22.51 -21.14
N ILE A 118 4.18 22.42 -20.36
CA ILE A 118 3.67 21.16 -19.82
C ILE A 118 2.79 20.50 -20.88
N THR A 119 3.39 19.60 -21.64
CA THR A 119 2.70 18.86 -22.71
C THR A 119 2.18 17.50 -22.27
N ARG A 120 2.58 17.03 -21.07
CA ARG A 120 2.20 15.73 -20.52
C ARG A 120 1.94 15.85 -19.03
N LEU A 121 0.82 15.28 -18.60
CA LEU A 121 0.46 15.11 -17.20
C LEU A 121 0.35 13.61 -16.91
N ALA A 122 0.93 13.17 -15.79
CA ALA A 122 0.79 11.81 -15.31
C ALA A 122 0.06 11.83 -13.96
N ILE A 123 -1.00 11.04 -13.87
CA ILE A 123 -1.74 10.79 -12.62
C ILE A 123 -1.94 9.28 -12.44
N ALA A 124 -2.17 8.84 -11.21
CA ALA A 124 -2.60 7.47 -10.97
C ALA A 124 -4.01 7.22 -11.55
N ASN A 125 -4.32 5.99 -11.95
CA ASN A 125 -5.63 5.66 -12.52
C ASN A 125 -6.75 5.94 -11.49
N PRO A 126 -7.66 6.91 -11.75
CA PRO A 126 -8.67 7.34 -10.78
C PRO A 126 -9.73 6.26 -10.49
N VAL A 127 -9.91 5.27 -11.36
CA VAL A 127 -10.87 4.18 -11.12
C VAL A 127 -10.46 3.33 -9.91
N HIS A 128 -9.15 3.16 -9.69
CA HIS A 128 -8.64 2.23 -8.68
C HIS A 128 -7.79 2.87 -7.59
N ALA A 129 -7.17 4.02 -7.85
CA ALA A 129 -6.22 4.67 -6.95
C ALA A 129 -6.84 5.90 -6.28
N PRO A 130 -6.86 5.97 -4.92
CA PRO A 130 -7.33 7.15 -4.19
C PRO A 130 -6.63 8.45 -4.61
N TYR A 131 -5.31 8.44 -4.76
CA TYR A 131 -4.55 9.60 -5.23
C TYR A 131 -4.87 9.99 -6.68
N GLY A 132 -5.29 9.03 -7.51
CA GLY A 132 -5.78 9.32 -8.87
C GLY A 132 -7.08 10.12 -8.84
N ARG A 133 -8.01 9.75 -7.96
CA ARG A 133 -9.26 10.52 -7.75
C ARG A 133 -8.99 11.89 -7.16
N ALA A 134 -8.09 11.99 -6.19
CA ALA A 134 -7.71 13.28 -5.62
C ALA A 134 -7.05 14.21 -6.66
N ALA A 135 -6.27 13.65 -7.61
CA ALA A 135 -5.61 14.44 -8.64
C ALA A 135 -6.58 15.09 -9.64
N VAL A 136 -7.72 14.45 -9.97
CA VAL A 136 -8.69 15.01 -10.92
C VAL A 136 -9.60 16.08 -10.33
N THR A 137 -9.53 16.31 -9.02
CA THR A 137 -10.30 17.36 -8.31
C THR A 137 -9.44 18.56 -7.89
N LEU A 138 -8.16 18.55 -8.26
CA LEU A 138 -7.16 19.54 -7.89
C LEU A 138 -7.20 20.72 -8.86
#